data_AF-A0AA91GDE9-F1
#
_entry.id   AF-A0AA91GDE9-F1
#
_cell.length_a   1.000
_cell.length_b   1.000
_cell.length_c   1.000
_cell.angle_alpha   90.00
_cell.angle_beta   90.00
_cell.angle_gamma   90.00
#
_symmetry.space_group_name_H-M   'P 1'
#
loop_
_entity.id
_entity.type
_entity.pdbx_description
1 polymer ?
#
loop_
_entity_poly.entity_id
_entity_poly.type
_entity_poly.pdbx_seq_one_letter_code
_entity_poly.pdbx_strand_id
1 'polypeptide(L)'
;MELLENKIDDPYLNYQTAWSFDIIEREAEAVYYYEKSIQNGLEGVNLEGAYLGLGSTYRTLGKYDLAKKTLKSGLDKFQTNNAFKVFYSMVLYNLGQYSEGMEVLLHLIATTSEDNEVRAYQKAILYYSDKLDRTW
;
A
#
# COMPACT_ATOMS: atom_id res chain seq x y z
N MET A 1 -30.41 18.65 -16.75
CA MET A 1 -29.65 17.38 -16.76
C MET A 1 -28.15 17.74 -16.83
N GLU A 2 -27.71 18.63 -15.94
CA GLU A 2 -26.46 19.41 -16.09
C GLU A 2 -25.61 19.38 -14.81
N LEU A 3 -26.10 18.70 -13.76
CA LEU A 3 -25.44 18.56 -12.45
C LEU A 3 -24.65 17.24 -12.30
N LEU A 4 -24.65 16.40 -13.34
CA LEU A 4 -23.96 15.10 -13.35
C LEU A 4 -22.63 15.17 -14.13
N GLU A 5 -22.49 16.08 -15.09
CA GLU A 5 -21.28 16.18 -15.92
C GLU A 5 -20.06 16.72 -15.15
N ASN A 6 -20.27 17.48 -14.07
CA ASN A 6 -19.18 17.97 -13.20
C ASN A 6 -18.79 17.04 -12.05
N LYS A 7 -19.45 15.88 -11.88
CA LYS A 7 -19.17 14.96 -10.76
C LYS A 7 -18.09 13.93 -11.07
N ILE A 8 -17.80 13.68 -12.34
CA ILE A 8 -16.76 12.75 -12.79
C ILE A 8 -15.36 13.28 -12.48
N ASP A 9 -15.19 14.60 -12.29
CA ASP A 9 -13.88 15.19 -12.00
C ASP A 9 -13.63 15.49 -10.52
N ASP A 10 -14.63 15.39 -9.64
CA ASP A 10 -14.45 15.60 -8.21
C ASP A 10 -13.51 14.52 -7.63
N PRO A 11 -12.31 14.89 -7.13
CA PRO A 11 -11.34 13.91 -6.65
C PRO A 11 -11.86 13.11 -5.47
N TYR A 12 -12.59 13.75 -4.56
CA TYR A 12 -13.09 13.10 -3.36
C TYR A 12 -14.21 12.11 -3.71
N LEU A 13 -15.14 12.50 -4.58
CA LEU A 13 -16.22 11.59 -5.01
C LEU A 13 -15.67 10.39 -5.78
N ASN A 14 -14.67 10.60 -6.64
CA ASN A 14 -13.97 9.50 -7.31
C ASN A 14 -13.32 8.56 -6.29
N TYR A 15 -12.64 9.08 -5.28
CA TYR A 15 -12.05 8.24 -4.23
C TYR A 15 -13.10 7.41 -3.48
N GLN A 16 -14.21 8.01 -3.06
CA GLN A 16 -15.30 7.28 -2.38
C GLN A 16 -15.94 6.22 -3.29
N THR A 17 -16.04 6.51 -4.58
CA THR A 17 -16.55 5.57 -5.59
C THR A 17 -15.59 4.39 -5.77
N ALA A 18 -14.28 4.67 -5.85
CA ALA A 18 -13.24 3.65 -5.94
C ALA A 18 -13.30 2.70 -4.74
N TRP A 19 -13.35 3.26 -3.53
CA TRP A 19 -13.43 2.49 -2.29
C TRP A 19 -14.70 1.65 -2.22
N SER A 20 -15.84 2.18 -2.69
CA SER A 20 -17.09 1.42 -2.76
C SER A 20 -16.98 0.22 -3.70
N PHE A 21 -16.33 0.37 -4.86
CA PHE A 21 -16.06 -0.75 -5.77
C PHE A 21 -15.11 -1.79 -5.18
N ASP A 22 -14.06 -1.35 -4.49
CA ASP A 22 -13.08 -2.24 -3.85
C ASP A 22 -13.74 -3.10 -2.75
N ILE A 23 -14.64 -2.53 -1.93
CA ILE A 23 -15.38 -3.25 -0.89
C ILE A 23 -16.31 -4.34 -1.46
N ILE A 24 -16.85 -4.13 -2.66
CA ILE A 24 -17.76 -5.09 -3.32
C ILE A 24 -17.04 -6.00 -4.32
N GLU A 25 -15.70 -6.14 -4.19
CA GLU A 25 -14.87 -7.03 -5.01
C GLU A 25 -14.97 -6.73 -6.52
N ARG A 26 -15.04 -5.43 -6.85
CA ARG A 26 -15.04 -4.90 -8.22
C ARG A 26 -13.78 -4.07 -8.46
N GLU A 27 -12.64 -4.71 -8.25
CA GLU A 27 -11.31 -4.10 -8.27
C GLU A 27 -10.99 -3.48 -9.64
N ALA A 28 -11.40 -4.13 -10.73
CA ALA A 28 -11.15 -3.64 -12.08
C ALA A 28 -11.80 -2.25 -12.31
N GLU A 29 -13.01 -2.05 -11.80
CA GLU A 29 -13.71 -0.77 -11.83
C GLU A 29 -13.12 0.23 -10.85
N ALA A 30 -12.73 -0.21 -9.64
CA ALA A 30 -12.12 0.64 -8.62
C ALA A 30 -10.87 1.38 -9.14
N VAL A 31 -10.05 0.72 -9.97
CA VAL A 31 -8.82 1.30 -10.54
C VAL A 31 -9.09 2.64 -11.22
N TYR A 32 -10.11 2.71 -12.10
CA TYR A 32 -10.40 3.94 -12.84
C TYR A 32 -10.65 5.12 -11.90
N TYR A 33 -11.45 4.90 -10.87
CA TYR A 33 -11.84 5.95 -9.94
C TYR A 33 -10.70 6.34 -9.00
N TYR A 34 -9.89 5.38 -8.55
CA TYR A 34 -8.69 5.70 -7.78
C TYR A 34 -7.73 6.56 -8.60
N GLU A 35 -7.40 6.16 -9.83
CA GLU A 35 -6.50 6.92 -10.70
C GLU A 35 -7.04 8.33 -10.97
N LYS A 36 -8.34 8.46 -11.25
CA LYS A 36 -8.98 9.77 -11.46
C LYS A 36 -8.92 10.65 -10.22
N SER A 37 -9.17 10.09 -9.03
CA SER A 37 -9.06 10.85 -7.79
C SER A 37 -7.65 11.41 -7.58
N ILE A 38 -6.62 10.60 -7.83
CA ILE A 38 -5.22 11.02 -7.67
C ILE A 38 -4.85 12.06 -8.73
N GLN A 39 -5.23 11.83 -10.00
CA GLN A 39 -4.92 12.71 -11.12
C GLN A 39 -5.56 14.10 -10.97
N ASN A 40 -6.77 14.16 -10.42
CA ASN A 40 -7.54 15.40 -10.28
C ASN A 40 -7.21 16.17 -8.98
N GLY A 41 -6.19 15.75 -8.23
CA GLY A 41 -5.69 16.50 -7.08
C GLY A 41 -6.39 16.19 -5.77
N LEU A 42 -6.71 14.91 -5.51
CA LEU A 42 -7.06 14.49 -4.15
C LEU A 42 -5.91 14.82 -3.19
N GLU A 43 -6.21 15.22 -1.97
CA GLU A 43 -5.21 15.67 -0.98
C GLU A 43 -5.38 15.01 0.40
N GLY A 44 -4.37 15.19 1.24
CA GLY A 44 -4.38 14.78 2.65
C GLY A 44 -4.59 13.29 2.85
N VAL A 45 -5.34 12.94 3.91
CA VAL A 45 -5.61 11.54 4.31
C VAL A 45 -6.35 10.74 3.23
N ASN A 46 -7.13 11.42 2.38
CA ASN A 46 -7.82 10.73 1.28
C ASN A 46 -6.84 10.37 0.17
N LEU A 47 -5.87 11.24 -0.16
CA LEU A 47 -4.81 10.91 -1.11
C LEU A 47 -4.00 9.71 -0.63
N GLU A 48 -3.65 9.71 0.65
CA GLU A 48 -2.97 8.60 1.32
C GLU A 48 -3.76 7.30 1.18
N GLY A 49 -5.05 7.33 1.50
CA GLY A 49 -5.96 6.19 1.31
C GLY A 49 -6.07 5.75 -0.16
N ALA A 50 -6.09 6.68 -1.10
CA ALA A 50 -6.19 6.38 -2.53
C ALA A 50 -4.94 5.66 -3.06
N TYR A 51 -3.73 6.08 -2.65
CA TYR A 51 -2.50 5.36 -3.02
C TYR A 51 -2.46 3.95 -2.42
N LEU A 52 -2.86 3.80 -1.16
CA LEU A 52 -2.86 2.50 -0.49
C LEU A 52 -3.89 1.56 -1.13
N GLY A 53 -5.11 2.06 -1.33
CA GLY A 53 -6.21 1.34 -2.00
C GLY A 53 -5.81 0.92 -3.41
N LEU A 54 -5.42 1.86 -4.28
CA LEU A 54 -4.99 1.56 -5.65
C LEU A 54 -3.85 0.54 -5.72
N GLY A 55 -2.86 0.66 -4.81
CA GLY A 55 -1.77 -0.30 -4.72
C GLY A 55 -2.26 -1.72 -4.37
N SER A 56 -3.16 -1.83 -3.39
CA SER A 56 -3.81 -3.10 -3.00
C SER A 56 -4.66 -3.67 -4.13
N THR A 57 -5.52 -2.86 -4.75
CA THR A 57 -6.38 -3.22 -5.88
C THR A 57 -5.54 -3.74 -7.05
N TYR A 58 -4.44 -3.07 -7.40
CA TYR A 58 -3.52 -3.56 -8.44
C TYR A 58 -2.91 -4.92 -8.10
N ARG A 59 -2.56 -5.15 -6.83
CA ARG A 59 -2.05 -6.45 -6.37
C ARG A 59 -3.10 -7.54 -6.52
N THR A 60 -4.35 -7.29 -6.11
CA THR A 60 -5.46 -8.26 -6.25
C THR A 60 -5.71 -8.63 -7.71
N LEU A 61 -5.57 -7.67 -8.62
CA LEU A 61 -5.71 -7.88 -10.07
C LEU A 61 -4.47 -8.55 -10.73
N GLY A 62 -3.45 -8.92 -9.97
CA GLY A 62 -2.21 -9.50 -10.51
C GLY A 62 -1.29 -8.50 -11.23
N LYS A 63 -1.60 -7.21 -11.17
CA LYS A 63 -0.81 -6.12 -11.79
C LYS A 63 0.32 -5.69 -10.85
N TYR A 64 1.20 -6.63 -10.50
CA TYR A 64 2.16 -6.46 -9.40
C TYR A 64 3.16 -5.31 -9.63
N ASP A 65 3.63 -5.08 -10.85
CA ASP A 65 4.55 -3.96 -11.14
C ASP A 65 3.89 -2.60 -10.91
N LEU A 66 2.61 -2.46 -11.29
CA LEU A 66 1.83 -1.25 -11.03
C LEU A 66 1.57 -1.09 -9.53
N ALA A 67 1.22 -2.18 -8.84
CA ALA A 67 1.07 -2.18 -7.39
C ALA A 67 2.36 -1.71 -6.69
N LYS A 68 3.51 -2.25 -7.10
CA LYS A 68 4.82 -1.89 -6.55
C LYS A 68 5.12 -0.42 -6.75
N LYS A 69 4.91 0.10 -7.97
CA LYS A 69 5.14 1.51 -8.30
C LYS A 69 4.22 2.45 -7.50
N THR A 70 2.94 2.11 -7.40
CA THR A 70 1.95 2.91 -6.67
C THR A 70 2.27 2.95 -5.17
N LEU A 71 2.52 1.79 -4.56
CA LEU A 71 2.85 1.72 -3.13
C LEU A 71 4.19 2.38 -2.80
N LYS A 72 5.18 2.27 -3.69
CA LYS A 72 6.45 2.98 -3.54
C LYS A 72 6.27 4.50 -3.61
N SER A 73 5.45 4.98 -4.54
CA SER A 73 5.10 6.41 -4.62
C SER A 73 4.35 6.88 -3.36
N GLY A 74 3.50 6.01 -2.79
CA GLY A 74 2.86 6.23 -1.50
C GLY A 74 3.86 6.31 -0.34
N LEU A 75 4.83 5.39 -0.26
CA LEU A 75 5.91 5.41 0.73
C LEU A 75 6.72 6.71 0.69
N ASP A 76 7.07 7.18 -0.52
CA ASP A 76 7.86 8.40 -0.70
C ASP A 76 7.10 9.64 -0.19
N LYS A 77 5.77 9.65 -0.33
CA LYS A 77 4.87 10.74 0.07
C LYS A 77 4.44 10.67 1.54
N PHE A 78 4.18 9.47 2.07
CA PHE A 78 3.52 9.22 3.36
C PHE A 78 4.38 8.33 4.26
N GLN A 79 5.61 8.77 4.52
CA GLN A 79 6.67 7.98 5.18
C GLN A 79 6.30 7.47 6.59
N THR A 80 5.38 8.13 7.27
CA THR A 80 4.90 7.77 8.61
C THR A 80 3.85 6.66 8.61
N ASN A 81 3.19 6.41 7.47
CA ASN A 81 2.19 5.37 7.38
C ASN A 81 2.82 4.01 7.10
N ASN A 82 2.92 3.21 8.16
CA ASN A 82 3.48 1.87 8.09
C ASN A 82 2.64 0.87 7.30
N ALA A 83 1.35 1.13 7.03
CA ALA A 83 0.53 0.26 6.20
C ALA A 83 1.14 0.12 4.80
N PHE A 84 1.68 1.18 4.21
CA PHE A 84 2.36 1.10 2.92
C PHE A 84 3.51 0.09 2.93
N LYS A 85 4.29 0.01 4.01
CA LYS A 85 5.41 -0.95 4.13
C LYS A 85 4.88 -2.38 4.13
N VAL A 86 3.79 -2.63 4.85
CA VAL A 86 3.12 -3.95 4.88
C VAL A 86 2.61 -4.33 3.49
N PHE A 87 1.82 -3.47 2.85
CA PHE A 87 1.27 -3.75 1.52
C PHE A 87 2.37 -3.86 0.46
N TYR A 88 3.43 -3.06 0.55
CA TYR A 88 4.58 -3.16 -0.35
C TYR A 88 5.28 -4.51 -0.19
N SER A 89 5.48 -5.00 1.03
CA SER A 89 6.02 -6.33 1.30
C SER A 89 5.16 -7.45 0.68
N MET A 90 3.82 -7.35 0.76
CA MET A 90 2.93 -8.30 0.09
C MET A 90 3.16 -8.33 -1.44
N VAL A 91 3.36 -7.17 -2.06
CA VAL A 91 3.68 -7.10 -3.50
C VAL A 91 5.06 -7.67 -3.81
N LEU A 92 6.06 -7.43 -2.95
CA LEU A 92 7.38 -8.04 -3.09
C LEU A 92 7.30 -9.57 -3.06
N TYR A 93 6.47 -10.13 -2.18
CA TYR A 93 6.18 -11.56 -2.17
C TYR A 93 5.58 -12.03 -3.50
N ASN A 94 4.58 -11.32 -4.04
CA ASN A 94 3.98 -11.68 -5.34
C ASN A 94 4.99 -11.62 -6.50
N LEU A 95 6.02 -10.77 -6.41
CA LEU A 95 7.10 -10.65 -7.39
C LEU A 95 8.27 -11.61 -7.14
N GLY A 96 8.20 -12.49 -6.14
CA GLY A 96 9.28 -13.41 -5.80
C GLY A 96 10.47 -12.75 -5.07
N GLN A 97 10.34 -11.50 -4.64
CA GLN A 97 11.37 -10.76 -3.90
C GLN A 97 11.25 -11.02 -2.40
N TYR A 98 11.30 -12.30 -2.01
CA TYR A 98 10.97 -12.74 -0.65
C TYR A 98 11.87 -12.15 0.43
N SER A 99 13.19 -12.11 0.19
CA SER A 99 14.16 -11.58 1.16
C SER A 99 13.92 -10.08 1.42
N GLU A 100 13.70 -9.28 0.36
CA GLU A 100 13.37 -7.85 0.48
C GLU A 100 12.02 -7.67 1.22
N GLY A 101 11.02 -8.48 0.88
CA GLY A 101 9.71 -8.44 1.53
C GLY A 101 9.80 -8.73 3.03
N MET A 102 10.58 -9.74 3.43
CA MET A 102 10.74 -10.07 4.83
C MET A 102 11.60 -9.07 5.59
N GLU A 103 12.64 -8.51 4.97
CA GLU A 103 13.42 -7.45 5.58
C GLU A 103 12.52 -6.28 6.00
N VAL A 104 11.62 -5.85 5.12
CA VAL A 104 10.64 -4.78 5.40
C VAL A 104 9.75 -5.12 6.59
N LEU A 105 9.19 -6.33 6.64
CA LEU A 105 8.28 -6.73 7.72
C LEU A 105 9.00 -6.93 9.06
N LEU A 106 10.19 -7.54 9.07
CA LEU A 106 10.97 -7.75 10.29
C LEU A 106 11.44 -6.41 10.87
N HIS A 107 11.90 -5.49 10.01
CA HIS A 107 12.27 -4.16 10.46
C HIS A 107 11.06 -3.39 10.99
N LEU A 108 9.89 -3.52 10.35
CA LEU A 108 8.66 -2.90 10.82
C LEU A 108 8.25 -3.44 12.20
N ILE A 109 8.10 -4.77 12.33
CA ILE A 109 7.72 -5.43 13.59
C ILE A 109 8.67 -5.07 14.72
N ALA A 110 9.99 -5.11 14.48
CA ALA A 110 10.97 -4.79 15.49
C ALA A 110 10.94 -3.32 15.94
N THR A 111 10.47 -2.40 15.10
CA THR A 111 10.45 -0.96 15.42
C THR A 111 9.11 -0.46 15.93
N THR A 112 8.01 -1.18 15.68
CA THR A 112 6.65 -0.72 16.04
C THR A 112 5.91 -1.62 17.01
N SER A 113 6.42 -2.82 17.31
CA SER A 113 5.70 -3.75 18.19
C SER A 113 5.65 -3.25 19.64
N GLU A 114 4.46 -3.33 20.23
CA GLU A 114 4.24 -3.11 21.67
C GLU A 114 4.27 -4.41 22.49
N ASP A 115 4.38 -5.56 21.83
CA ASP A 115 4.53 -6.88 22.45
C ASP A 115 5.88 -6.98 23.19
N ASN A 116 5.85 -7.49 24.44
CA ASN A 116 7.02 -7.48 25.31
C ASN A 116 8.10 -8.45 24.83
N GLU A 117 7.67 -9.60 24.34
CA GLU A 117 8.50 -10.69 23.86
C GLU A 117 9.21 -10.27 22.56
N VAL A 118 8.50 -9.63 21.63
CA VAL A 118 9.11 -9.06 20.42
C VAL A 118 10.12 -7.96 20.78
N ARG A 119 9.79 -7.05 21.71
CA ARG A 119 10.71 -5.98 22.13
C ARG A 119 11.96 -6.53 22.81
N ALA A 120 11.85 -7.59 23.61
CA ALA A 120 13.00 -8.24 24.24
C ALA A 120 14.01 -8.77 23.19
N TYR A 121 13.54 -9.20 22.02
CA TYR A 121 14.37 -9.67 20.91
C TYR A 121 14.59 -8.66 19.79
N GLN A 122 14.20 -7.38 19.96
CA GLN A 122 14.28 -6.34 18.92
C GLN A 122 15.63 -6.30 18.20
N LYS A 123 16.73 -6.28 18.96
CA LYS A 123 18.09 -6.21 18.39
C LYS A 123 18.41 -7.43 17.52
N ALA A 124 17.97 -8.62 17.93
CA ALA A 124 18.18 -9.84 17.15
C ALA A 124 17.33 -9.83 15.88
N ILE A 125 16.06 -9.42 15.97
CA ILE A 125 15.15 -9.33 14.83
C ILE A 125 15.71 -8.34 13.78
N LEU A 126 16.18 -7.16 14.20
CA LEU A 126 16.84 -6.19 13.32
C LEU A 126 18.15 -6.70 12.75
N TYR A 127 18.92 -7.48 13.53
CA TYR A 127 20.18 -8.02 13.05
C TYR A 127 19.98 -9.05 11.92
N TYR A 128 18.92 -9.87 12.03
CA TYR A 128 18.63 -10.93 11.06
C TYR A 128 17.76 -10.49 9.88
N SER A 129 17.17 -9.28 9.90
CA SER A 129 16.19 -8.87 8.89
C SER A 129 16.71 -8.91 7.45
N ASP A 130 17.99 -8.64 7.24
CA ASP A 130 18.70 -8.66 5.95
C ASP A 130 19.63 -9.88 5.78
N LYS A 131 19.50 -10.91 6.65
CA LYS A 131 20.44 -12.04 6.73
C LYS A 131 19.76 -13.41 6.79
N LEU A 132 18.50 -13.52 6.35
CA LEU A 132 17.73 -14.77 6.47
C LEU A 132 18.35 -15.97 5.73
N ASP A 133 19.10 -15.72 4.65
CA ASP A 133 19.77 -16.77 3.87
C ASP A 133 21.20 -17.07 4.37
N ARG A 134 21.70 -16.35 5.37
CA ARG A 134 23.07 -16.55 5.88
C ARG A 134 23.13 -17.73 6.85
N THR A 135 24.09 -18.61 6.63
CA THR A 135 24.51 -19.67 7.56
C THR A 135 25.94 -19.42 8.00
N TRP A 136 26.29 -19.73 9.25
CA TRP A 136 27.63 -19.58 9.84
C TRP A 136 28.13 -20.90 10.43
#